data_AF-A0A3D2WZU8-F1
#
_entry.id   AF-A0A3D2WZU8-F1
#
_cell.length_a   1.000
_cell.length_b   1.000
_cell.length_c   1.000
_cell.angle_alpha   90.00
_cell.angle_beta   90.00
_cell.angle_gamma   90.00
#
_symmetry.space_group_name_H-M   'P 1'
#
loop_
_entity.id
_entity.type
_entity.pdbx_description
1 polymer ?
#
loop_
_entity_poly.entity_id
_entity_poly.type
_entity_poly.pdbx_seq_one_letter_code
_entity_poly.pdbx_strand_id
1 'polypeptide(L)'
;MKNILLILILNFSIIYSQTGKVIADSENFRSSPNGDKIGVLLKGTEVKKIQKEGKWVKVTVEGWIYEPSTTFKTNTSLKYSTQTNNDDLQVLYDSGLLKKLDIDQNEAWIDVYIWNSLDYDTKVGIGITLAKICDRAGSTGRITFYDNRSGKKVARYSQSYGYKSY
;
A
#
# COMPACT_ATOMS: atom_id res chain seq x y z
N MET A 1 -37.19 -4.67 42.62
CA MET A 1 -36.95 -4.33 41.20
C MET A 1 -36.91 -2.81 41.07
N LYS A 2 -35.70 -2.24 40.91
CA LYS A 2 -35.46 -0.85 40.51
C LYS A 2 -33.98 -0.69 40.12
N ASN A 3 -33.77 -0.63 38.80
CA ASN A 3 -32.82 0.17 38.05
C ASN A 3 -31.55 0.66 38.74
N ILE A 4 -30.38 0.34 38.17
CA ILE A 4 -29.38 1.33 37.73
C ILE A 4 -28.74 0.74 36.46
N LEU A 5 -29.18 1.23 35.31
CA LEU A 5 -28.47 1.08 34.05
C LEU A 5 -27.35 2.13 34.09
N LEU A 6 -26.13 1.72 34.39
CA LEU A 6 -24.95 2.58 34.39
C LEU A 6 -24.58 2.88 32.93
N ILE A 7 -25.14 3.95 32.36
CA ILE A 7 -24.71 4.45 31.05
C ILE A 7 -23.35 5.12 31.27
N LEU A 8 -22.29 4.38 30.96
CA LEU A 8 -20.93 4.89 30.89
C LEU A 8 -20.86 5.80 29.65
N ILE A 9 -21.13 7.09 29.81
CA ILE A 9 -20.94 8.09 28.75
C ILE A 9 -19.42 8.29 28.62
N LEU A 10 -18.78 7.45 27.82
CA LEU A 10 -17.45 7.73 27.28
C LEU A 10 -17.56 9.07 26.55
N ASN A 11 -16.93 10.11 27.10
CA ASN A 11 -16.72 11.40 26.44
C ASN A 11 -15.80 11.17 25.24
N PHE A 12 -16.34 10.57 24.18
CA PHE A 12 -15.76 10.65 22.85
C PHE A 12 -16.00 12.08 22.41
N SER A 13 -15.11 12.99 22.84
CA SER A 13 -15.01 14.32 22.26
C SER A 13 -14.87 14.09 20.77
N ILE A 14 -15.95 14.30 20.02
CA ILE A 14 -15.93 14.29 18.57
C ILE A 14 -14.93 15.38 18.22
N ILE A 15 -13.72 14.97 17.83
CA ILE A 15 -12.71 15.88 17.33
C ILE A 15 -13.25 16.34 15.98
N TYR A 16 -14.06 17.40 16.00
CA TYR A 16 -14.38 18.11 14.78
C TYR A 16 -13.06 18.61 14.23
N SER A 17 -12.62 18.02 13.12
CA SER A 17 -11.47 18.50 12.36
C SER A 17 -11.71 19.97 12.04
N GLN A 18 -11.09 20.87 12.80
CA GLN A 18 -11.24 22.30 12.61
C GLN A 18 -10.24 22.75 11.55
N THR A 19 -10.75 23.30 10.45
CA THR A 19 -9.91 23.93 9.43
C THR A 19 -9.34 25.24 9.95
N GLY A 20 -8.06 25.49 9.71
CA GLY A 20 -7.35 26.72 10.00
C GLY A 20 -6.41 27.10 8.86
N LYS A 21 -5.73 28.24 9.00
CA LYS A 21 -4.70 28.72 8.06
C LYS A 21 -3.44 29.10 8.81
N VAL A 22 -2.29 28.87 8.17
CA VAL A 22 -1.00 29.37 8.67
C VAL A 22 -0.98 30.90 8.55
N ILE A 23 -0.67 31.59 9.66
CA ILE A 23 -0.69 33.06 9.72
C ILE A 23 0.70 33.68 9.60
N ALA A 24 1.75 32.93 9.96
CA ALA A 24 3.13 33.35 9.79
C ALA A 24 3.49 33.33 8.30
N ASP A 25 4.42 34.20 7.88
CA ASP A 25 4.89 34.25 6.49
C ASP A 25 5.48 32.90 6.05
N SER A 26 6.18 32.22 6.97
CA SER A 26 6.54 30.81 6.86
C SER A 26 6.59 30.15 8.24
N GLU A 27 6.13 28.91 8.35
CA GLU A 27 6.13 28.13 9.58
C GLU A 27 6.81 26.77 9.37
N ASN A 28 7.57 26.31 10.35
CA ASN A 28 8.23 25.01 10.28
C ASN A 28 7.22 23.89 10.58
N PHE A 29 7.05 22.98 9.62
CA PHE A 29 6.30 21.75 9.87
C PHE A 29 7.23 20.70 10.46
N ARG A 30 6.85 20.12 11.61
CA ARG A 30 7.73 19.25 12.41
C ARG A 30 7.10 17.88 12.64
N SER A 31 7.95 16.87 12.79
CA SER A 31 7.54 15.48 13.06
C SER A 31 6.88 15.31 14.45
N SER A 32 7.27 16.13 15.41
CA SER A 32 6.71 16.19 16.77
C SER A 32 6.95 17.60 17.39
N PRO A 33 6.34 17.91 18.55
CA PRO A 33 6.72 19.09 19.32
C PRO A 33 8.24 19.14 19.56
N ASN A 34 8.88 20.23 19.13
CA ASN A 34 10.34 20.40 19.14
C ASN A 34 11.17 19.38 18.32
N GLY A 35 10.53 18.51 17.55
CA GLY A 35 11.22 17.53 16.70
C GLY A 35 11.78 18.12 15.41
N ASP A 36 12.26 17.21 14.55
CA ASP A 36 12.86 17.56 13.27
C ASP A 36 11.89 18.31 12.36
N LYS A 37 12.45 19.27 11.61
CA LYS A 37 11.73 19.98 10.56
C LYS A 37 11.56 19.06 9.36
N ILE A 38 10.32 18.74 9.03
CA ILE A 38 9.94 17.90 7.88
C ILE A 38 9.41 18.72 6.70
N GLY A 39 9.20 20.03 6.88
CA GLY A 39 8.76 20.91 5.82
C GLY A 39 8.60 22.36 6.27
N VAL A 40 8.09 23.19 5.35
CA VAL A 40 7.70 24.58 5.61
C VAL A 40 6.30 24.78 5.06
N LEU A 41 5.41 25.38 5.85
CA LEU A 41 4.10 25.82 5.40
C LEU A 41 4.14 27.34 5.23
N LEU A 42 3.62 27.82 4.11
CA LEU A 42 3.57 29.24 3.83
C LEU A 42 2.29 29.85 4.42
N LYS A 43 2.28 31.16 4.57
CA LYS A 43 1.08 31.91 4.94
C LYS A 43 -0.11 31.54 4.07
N GLY A 44 -1.26 31.34 4.69
CA GLY A 44 -2.50 30.99 4.00
C GLY A 44 -2.67 29.51 3.68
N THR A 45 -1.64 28.66 3.85
CA THR A 45 -1.79 27.21 3.71
C THR A 45 -2.89 26.71 4.65
N GLU A 46 -3.87 26.00 4.08
CA GLU A 46 -4.96 25.40 4.85
C GLU A 46 -4.49 24.14 5.57
N VAL A 47 -4.91 24.02 6.82
CA VAL A 47 -4.55 22.92 7.70
C VAL A 47 -5.79 22.42 8.44
N LYS A 48 -5.88 21.11 8.63
CA LYS A 48 -6.93 20.48 9.45
C LYS A 48 -6.36 20.12 10.81
N LYS A 49 -6.89 20.70 11.87
CA LYS A 49 -6.45 20.43 13.24
C LYS A 49 -6.92 19.06 13.70
N ILE A 50 -5.97 18.24 14.17
CA ILE A 50 -6.21 16.93 14.76
C ILE A 50 -6.17 17.01 16.29
N GLN A 51 -5.13 17.63 16.84
CA GLN A 51 -4.92 17.67 18.30
C GLN A 51 -4.17 18.94 18.69
N LYS A 52 -4.33 19.38 19.94
CA LYS A 52 -3.50 20.42 20.56
C LYS A 52 -2.74 19.84 21.73
N GLU A 53 -1.47 20.22 21.86
CA GLU A 53 -0.61 19.86 22.99
C GLU A 53 0.22 21.09 23.38
N GLY A 54 -0.10 21.70 24.53
CA GLY A 54 0.52 22.95 24.94
C GLY A 54 0.37 24.05 23.88
N LYS A 55 1.51 24.58 23.41
CA LYS A 55 1.58 25.59 22.34
C LYS A 55 1.61 24.99 20.92
N TRP A 56 1.59 23.66 20.80
CA TRP A 56 1.64 22.95 19.53
C TRP A 56 0.26 22.50 19.07
N VAL A 57 0.11 22.41 17.76
CA VAL A 57 -1.07 21.84 17.11
C VAL A 57 -0.62 20.77 16.11
N LYS A 58 -1.16 19.55 16.25
CA LYS A 58 -1.00 18.51 15.25
C LYS A 58 -2.03 18.75 14.15
N VAL A 59 -1.56 18.82 12.92
CA VAL A 59 -2.40 19.11 11.75
C VAL A 59 -2.15 18.15 10.61
N THR A 60 -3.12 18.03 9.71
CA THR A 60 -2.94 17.50 8.36
C THR A 60 -2.98 18.63 7.34
N VAL A 61 -2.17 18.48 6.30
CA VAL A 61 -2.23 19.27 5.06
C VAL A 61 -2.75 18.33 3.99
N GLU A 62 -3.79 18.73 3.28
CA GLU A 62 -4.38 17.95 2.19
C GLU A 62 -4.22 18.72 0.88
N GLY A 63 -3.77 18.03 -0.16
CA GLY A 63 -3.54 18.64 -1.47
C GLY A 63 -2.95 17.65 -2.45
N TRP A 64 -2.81 18.12 -3.68
CA TRP A 64 -2.16 17.37 -4.77
C TRP A 64 -0.75 17.91 -4.99
N ILE A 65 0.19 17.01 -5.22
CA ILE A 65 1.55 17.33 -5.67
C ILE A 65 1.77 16.64 -7.02
N TYR A 66 2.64 17.21 -7.86
CA TYR A 66 2.98 16.63 -9.15
C TYR A 66 3.69 15.28 -8.95
N GLU A 67 3.08 14.19 -9.40
CA GLU A 67 3.58 12.84 -9.13
C GLU A 67 5.06 12.64 -9.54
N PRO A 68 5.55 13.11 -10.71
CA PRO A 68 6.95 12.98 -11.08
C PRO A 68 7.95 13.74 -10.18
N SER A 69 7.49 14.68 -9.34
CA SER A 69 8.34 15.33 -8.35
C SER A 69 8.41 14.57 -7.01
N THR A 70 7.74 13.43 -6.92
CA THR A 70 7.73 12.59 -5.73
C THR A 70 8.51 11.30 -5.96
N THR A 71 9.06 10.77 -4.87
CA THR A 71 9.53 9.38 -4.85
C THR A 71 8.67 8.64 -3.84
N PHE A 72 7.81 7.75 -4.33
CA PHE A 72 7.12 6.82 -3.46
C PHE A 72 8.01 5.58 -3.32
N LYS A 73 8.30 5.17 -2.09
CA LYS A 73 8.75 3.80 -1.85
C LYS A 73 7.56 2.89 -2.13
N THR A 74 7.35 2.56 -3.39
CA THR A 74 6.67 1.31 -3.70
C THR A 74 7.67 0.22 -3.29
N ASN A 75 7.23 -0.80 -2.57
CA ASN A 75 8.06 -1.99 -2.33
C ASN A 75 8.27 -2.79 -3.64
N THR A 76 8.16 -2.14 -4.80
CA THR A 76 8.06 -2.69 -6.15
C THR A 76 9.29 -2.30 -6.95
N SER A 77 10.47 -2.47 -6.34
CA SER A 77 11.73 -2.59 -7.06
C SER A 77 12.31 -3.95 -6.73
N LEU A 78 11.60 -5.01 -7.14
CA LEU A 78 12.21 -6.34 -7.24
C LEU A 78 13.27 -6.25 -8.34
N LYS A 79 14.46 -5.77 -7.99
CA LYS A 79 15.66 -5.99 -8.80
C LYS A 79 15.86 -7.50 -8.79
N TYR A 80 15.59 -8.15 -9.92
CA TYR A 80 15.67 -9.61 -10.07
C TYR A 80 17.03 -10.13 -9.60
N SER A 81 17.04 -10.65 -8.37
CA SER A 81 18.09 -11.51 -7.84
C SER A 81 17.81 -12.93 -8.31
N THR A 82 18.84 -13.64 -8.73
CA THR A 82 18.78 -15.05 -9.15
C THR A 82 18.66 -16.02 -7.97
N GLN A 83 18.44 -15.54 -6.75
CA GLN A 83 18.14 -16.33 -5.56
C GLN A 83 16.73 -16.01 -5.05
N THR A 84 15.83 -16.96 -5.23
CA THR A 84 14.44 -16.88 -4.76
C THR A 84 14.39 -17.20 -3.27
N ASN A 85 14.32 -16.16 -2.43
CA ASN A 85 14.11 -16.32 -0.99
C ASN A 85 12.61 -16.17 -0.67
N ASN A 86 12.16 -16.76 0.45
CA ASN A 86 10.78 -16.63 0.96
C ASN A 86 10.31 -15.16 1.10
N ASP A 87 11.24 -14.22 1.15
CA ASP A 87 11.00 -12.78 1.26
C ASP A 87 10.25 -12.22 0.04
N ASP A 88 10.51 -12.71 -1.17
CA ASP A 88 9.83 -12.24 -2.38
C ASP A 88 8.34 -12.59 -2.37
N LEU A 89 7.98 -13.76 -1.82
CA LEU A 89 6.58 -14.15 -1.60
C LEU A 89 5.92 -13.26 -0.57
N GLN A 90 6.62 -12.99 0.54
CA GLN A 90 6.08 -12.18 1.62
C GLN A 90 5.79 -10.75 1.14
N VAL A 91 6.65 -10.16 0.31
CA VAL A 91 6.41 -8.83 -0.30
C VAL A 91 5.12 -8.82 -1.12
N LEU A 92 4.83 -9.89 -1.88
CA LEU A 92 3.59 -9.97 -2.66
C LEU A 92 2.34 -10.10 -1.78
N TYR A 93 2.44 -10.79 -0.64
CA TYR A 93 1.36 -10.82 0.35
C TYR A 93 1.19 -9.48 1.07
N ASP A 94 2.28 -8.87 1.52
CA ASP A 94 2.29 -7.60 2.26
C ASP A 94 1.78 -6.42 1.41
N SER A 95 2.06 -6.45 0.10
CA SER A 95 1.50 -5.50 -0.86
C SER A 95 -0.02 -5.60 -1.01
N GLY A 96 -0.62 -6.70 -0.54
CA GLY A 96 -2.01 -7.04 -0.75
C GLY A 96 -2.31 -7.55 -2.16
N LEU A 97 -1.32 -7.69 -3.06
CA LEU A 97 -1.52 -8.23 -4.39
C LEU A 97 -1.86 -9.71 -4.35
N LEU A 98 -1.00 -10.54 -3.76
CA LEU A 98 -1.18 -11.99 -3.71
C LEU A 98 -2.11 -12.35 -2.55
N LYS A 99 -3.20 -13.03 -2.86
CA LYS A 99 -4.22 -13.45 -1.88
C LYS A 99 -4.10 -14.93 -1.54
N LYS A 100 -3.73 -15.76 -2.51
CA LYS A 100 -3.52 -17.19 -2.35
C LYS A 100 -2.53 -17.68 -3.42
N LEU A 101 -1.69 -18.63 -3.05
CA LEU A 101 -0.83 -19.37 -3.98
C LEU A 101 -1.08 -20.87 -3.76
N ASP A 102 -1.40 -21.57 -4.84
CA ASP A 102 -1.45 -23.02 -4.90
C ASP A 102 -0.24 -23.48 -5.72
N ILE A 103 0.79 -23.91 -5.00
CA ILE A 103 2.10 -24.29 -5.55
C ILE A 103 1.95 -25.54 -6.42
N ASP A 104 1.13 -26.50 -6.00
CA ASP A 104 0.99 -27.79 -6.67
C ASP A 104 0.22 -27.64 -7.99
N GLN A 105 -0.75 -26.70 -8.03
CA GLN A 105 -1.52 -26.41 -9.25
C GLN A 105 -0.90 -25.32 -10.15
N ASN A 106 0.15 -24.63 -9.70
CA ASN A 106 0.70 -23.44 -10.37
C ASN A 106 -0.35 -22.33 -10.55
N GLU A 107 -1.12 -22.06 -9.50
CA GLU A 107 -2.22 -21.07 -9.53
C GLU A 107 -2.05 -20.01 -8.45
N ALA A 108 -2.23 -18.75 -8.82
CA ALA A 108 -2.19 -17.62 -7.91
C ALA A 108 -3.50 -16.83 -7.99
N TRP A 109 -4.09 -16.50 -6.84
CA TRP A 109 -5.22 -15.59 -6.75
C TRP A 109 -4.72 -14.22 -6.31
N ILE A 110 -5.11 -13.20 -7.06
CA ILE A 110 -4.59 -11.84 -6.93
C ILE A 110 -5.71 -10.82 -6.76
N ASP A 111 -5.40 -9.67 -6.15
CA ASP A 111 -6.27 -8.49 -6.25
C ASP A 111 -6.11 -7.84 -7.63
N VAL A 112 -7.17 -7.90 -8.44
CA VAL A 112 -7.14 -7.42 -9.82
C VAL A 112 -7.00 -5.89 -9.94
N TYR A 113 -7.40 -5.12 -8.92
CA TYR A 113 -7.26 -3.67 -8.96
C TYR A 113 -5.79 -3.27 -8.81
N ILE A 114 -5.10 -3.91 -7.86
CA ILE A 114 -3.64 -3.73 -7.71
C ILE A 114 -2.95 -4.23 -8.96
N TRP A 115 -3.25 -5.44 -9.43
CA TRP A 115 -2.66 -6.01 -10.64
C TRP A 115 -2.78 -5.10 -11.86
N ASN A 116 -3.95 -4.53 -12.10
CA ASN A 116 -4.17 -3.67 -13.27
C ASN A 116 -3.41 -2.34 -13.20
N SER A 117 -3.03 -1.87 -12.00
CA SER A 117 -2.18 -0.68 -11.83
C SER A 117 -0.70 -0.92 -12.11
N LEU A 118 -0.25 -2.19 -12.18
CA LEU A 118 1.15 -2.53 -12.46
C LEU A 118 1.47 -2.39 -13.95
N ASP A 119 2.69 -1.94 -14.24
CA ASP A 119 3.24 -1.96 -15.59
C ASP A 119 3.47 -3.40 -16.10
N TYR A 120 3.70 -3.52 -17.41
CA TYR A 120 3.87 -4.80 -18.08
C TYR A 120 5.07 -5.60 -17.55
N ASP A 121 6.22 -4.93 -17.36
CA ASP A 121 7.45 -5.60 -16.95
C ASP A 121 7.35 -6.14 -15.53
N THR A 122 6.70 -5.40 -14.64
CA THR A 122 6.39 -5.83 -13.27
C THR A 122 5.49 -7.08 -13.28
N LYS A 123 4.44 -7.12 -14.13
CA LYS A 123 3.56 -8.30 -14.26
C LYS A 123 4.32 -9.52 -14.77
N VAL A 124 5.18 -9.35 -15.77
CA VAL A 124 6.06 -10.40 -16.28
C VAL A 124 6.97 -10.93 -15.17
N GLY A 125 7.53 -10.03 -14.37
CA GLY A 125 8.41 -10.35 -13.25
C GLY A 125 7.81 -11.20 -12.17
N ILE A 126 6.62 -10.81 -11.73
CA ILE A 126 5.85 -11.57 -10.75
C ILE A 126 5.51 -12.94 -11.34
N GLY A 127 5.16 -13.00 -12.63
CA GLY A 127 4.99 -14.24 -13.39
C GLY A 127 6.20 -15.16 -13.32
N ILE A 128 7.40 -14.64 -13.64
CA ILE A 128 8.66 -15.38 -13.57
C ILE A 128 8.93 -15.89 -12.15
N THR A 129 8.77 -15.01 -11.16
CA THR A 129 9.08 -15.31 -9.76
C THR A 129 8.19 -16.41 -9.21
N LEU A 130 6.87 -16.27 -9.36
CA LEU A 130 5.92 -17.27 -8.88
C LEU A 130 6.00 -18.58 -9.66
N ALA A 131 6.27 -18.53 -10.97
CA ALA A 131 6.52 -19.72 -11.75
C ALA A 131 7.74 -20.50 -11.24
N LYS A 132 8.85 -19.83 -10.90
CA LYS A 132 10.03 -20.48 -10.31
C LYS A 132 9.72 -21.12 -8.96
N ILE A 133 8.91 -20.46 -8.13
CA ILE A 133 8.49 -20.98 -6.83
C ILE A 133 7.62 -22.23 -6.97
N CYS A 134 6.73 -22.25 -7.97
CA CYS A 134 5.87 -23.41 -8.22
C CYS A 134 6.60 -24.57 -8.90
N ASP A 135 7.76 -24.32 -9.52
CA ASP A 135 8.52 -25.30 -10.30
C ASP A 135 9.35 -26.27 -9.43
N ARG A 136 8.69 -26.98 -8.50
CA ARG A 136 9.30 -27.94 -7.58
C ARG A 136 10.09 -29.08 -8.25
N ALA A 137 9.83 -29.36 -9.53
CA ALA A 137 10.45 -30.45 -10.29
C ALA A 137 11.11 -30.01 -11.62
N GLY A 138 11.24 -28.69 -11.88
CA GLY A 138 11.88 -28.17 -13.09
C GLY A 138 11.13 -28.44 -14.39
N SER A 139 9.80 -28.63 -14.36
CA SER A 139 9.06 -29.26 -15.46
C SER A 139 8.23 -28.30 -16.32
N THR A 140 7.90 -27.08 -15.87
CA THR A 140 7.08 -26.19 -16.73
C THR A 140 7.32 -24.69 -16.57
N GLY A 141 7.90 -24.22 -15.46
CA GLY A 141 8.11 -22.79 -15.21
C GLY A 141 6.91 -21.92 -15.57
N ARG A 142 5.71 -22.28 -15.08
CA ARG A 142 4.45 -21.61 -15.41
C ARG A 142 3.67 -21.20 -14.17
N ILE A 143 2.79 -20.22 -14.32
CA ILE A 143 1.81 -19.81 -13.32
C ILE A 143 0.57 -19.25 -14.02
N THR A 144 -0.61 -19.57 -13.50
CA THR A 144 -1.88 -18.96 -13.92
C THR A 144 -2.40 -18.04 -12.82
N PHE A 145 -2.83 -16.84 -13.21
CA PHE A 145 -3.37 -15.84 -12.31
C PHE A 145 -4.89 -15.78 -12.41
N TYR A 146 -5.55 -15.77 -11.26
CA TYR A 146 -6.99 -15.64 -11.12
C TYR A 146 -7.33 -14.41 -10.31
N ASP A 147 -8.44 -13.76 -10.65
CA ASP A 147 -9.04 -12.75 -9.78
C ASP A 147 -9.54 -13.44 -8.50
N ASN A 148 -9.04 -13.00 -7.35
CA ASN A 148 -9.43 -13.54 -6.06
C ASN A 148 -10.93 -13.38 -5.75
N ARG A 149 -11.61 -12.43 -6.41
CA ARG A 149 -13.04 -12.15 -6.17
C ARG A 149 -13.94 -12.98 -7.09
N SER A 150 -13.67 -12.94 -8.40
CA SER A 150 -14.52 -13.61 -9.39
C SER A 150 -14.09 -15.03 -9.75
N GLY A 151 -12.86 -15.43 -9.41
CA GLY A 151 -12.27 -16.69 -9.85
C GLY A 151 -11.96 -16.75 -11.36
N LYS A 152 -12.13 -15.64 -12.08
CA LYS A 152 -11.82 -15.58 -13.52
C LYS A 152 -10.31 -15.56 -13.75
N LYS A 153 -9.88 -16.23 -14.81
CA LYS A 153 -8.48 -16.17 -15.26
C LYS A 153 -8.16 -14.77 -15.77
N VAL A 154 -7.10 -14.18 -15.23
CA VAL A 154 -6.66 -12.80 -15.53
C VAL A 154 -5.41 -12.82 -16.41
N ALA A 155 -4.46 -13.69 -16.10
CA ALA A 155 -3.20 -13.77 -16.84
C ALA A 155 -2.56 -15.16 -16.71
N ARG A 156 -1.52 -15.39 -17.49
CA ARG A 156 -0.58 -16.49 -17.29
C ARG A 156 0.83 -16.07 -17.64
N TYR A 157 1.80 -16.75 -17.03
CA TYR A 157 3.18 -16.75 -17.47
C TYR A 157 3.64 -18.20 -17.69
N SER A 158 4.51 -18.41 -18.67
CA SER A 158 5.26 -19.66 -18.85
C SER A 158 6.61 -19.37 -19.49
N GLN A 159 7.65 -20.12 -19.15
CA GLN A 159 8.97 -19.97 -19.78
C GLN A 159 8.92 -20.10 -21.31
N SER A 160 8.11 -21.02 -21.85
CA SER A 160 8.06 -21.28 -23.30
C SER A 160 7.27 -20.25 -24.10
N TYR A 161 6.23 -19.65 -23.52
CA TYR A 161 5.31 -18.75 -24.24
C TYR A 161 5.25 -17.32 -23.69
N GLY A 162 6.06 -17.02 -22.67
CA GLY A 162 6.07 -15.72 -22.00
C GLY A 162 4.76 -15.41 -21.27
N TYR A 163 4.50 -14.12 -21.11
CA TYR A 163 3.34 -13.57 -20.43
C TYR A 163 2.16 -13.37 -21.38
N LYS A 164 0.95 -13.65 -20.90
CA LYS A 164 -0.31 -13.36 -21.61
C LYS A 164 -1.38 -12.89 -20.63
N SER A 165 -2.06 -11.80 -20.97
CA SER A 165 -3.28 -11.35 -20.29
C SER A 165 -4.53 -11.92 -20.99
N TYR A 166 -5.62 -12.09 -20.24
CA TYR A 166 -6.94 -12.50 -20.73
C TYR A 166 -7.96 -11.38 -20.59
#